data_AF-A0A8D2JPQ5-F1
#
_entry.id   AF-A0A8D2JPQ5-F1
#
_cell.length_a   1.000
_cell.length_b   1.000
_cell.length_c   1.000
_cell.angle_alpha   90.00
_cell.angle_beta   90.00
_cell.angle_gamma   90.00
#
_symmetry.space_group_name_H-M   'P 1'
#
loop_
_entity.id
_entity.type
_entity.pdbx_description
1 polymer ?
#
loop_
_entity_poly.entity_id
_entity_poly.type
_entity_poly.pdbx_seq_one_letter_code
_entity_poly.pdbx_strand_id
1 'polypeptide(L)'
;MASQIRQNYSTEVEAAVNRLVNLHLQASYTYLSLGYYFDRDDVALEGVGHFFRDLLKMQNQRGGRALFQDVQKLSQDEWGNTQGAMEAALALEKNLNQAILDLHALGSTRTDPHLCDFLENHFLDEEVNPS
;
A
#
# COMPACT_ATOMS: atom_id res chain seq x y z
N MET A 1 7.61 -20.62 13.75
CA MET A 1 6.43 -21.17 14.46
C MET A 1 5.21 -20.39 14.02
N ALA A 2 4.10 -21.07 13.69
CA ALA A 2 2.86 -20.39 13.34
C ALA A 2 2.25 -19.72 14.58
N SER A 3 1.68 -18.52 14.42
CA SER A 3 1.02 -17.79 15.49
C SER A 3 -0.22 -18.55 15.98
N GLN A 4 -0.48 -18.56 17.30
CA GLN A 4 -1.62 -19.27 17.90
C GLN A 4 -2.99 -18.75 17.40
N ILE A 5 -3.05 -17.49 16.97
CA ILE A 5 -4.27 -16.84 16.49
C ILE A 5 -4.46 -16.96 14.97
N ARG A 6 -3.53 -17.60 14.25
CA ARG A 6 -3.58 -17.66 12.78
C ARG A 6 -4.69 -18.61 12.32
N GLN A 7 -5.71 -18.07 11.67
CA GLN A 7 -6.82 -18.84 11.09
C GLN A 7 -7.12 -18.36 9.68
N ASN A 8 -7.22 -19.31 8.74
CA ASN A 8 -7.52 -19.05 7.32
C ASN A 8 -6.66 -17.92 6.71
N TYR A 9 -5.38 -17.87 7.06
CA TYR A 9 -4.47 -16.81 6.62
C TYR A 9 -3.26 -17.43 5.92
N SER A 10 -3.27 -17.43 4.60
CA SER A 10 -2.24 -18.14 3.83
C SER A 10 -0.89 -17.42 3.93
N THR A 11 0.21 -18.16 3.79
CA THR A 11 1.56 -17.57 3.77
C THR A 11 1.78 -16.70 2.54
N GLU A 12 1.08 -16.97 1.45
CA GLU A 12 1.12 -16.15 0.23
C GLU A 12 0.42 -14.81 0.44
N VAL A 13 -0.73 -14.81 1.11
CA VAL A 13 -1.44 -13.58 1.48
C VAL A 13 -0.57 -12.75 2.42
N GLU A 14 0.03 -13.37 3.44
CA GLU A 14 0.95 -12.68 4.35
C GLU A 14 2.13 -12.03 3.62
N ALA A 15 2.72 -12.76 2.66
CA ALA A 15 3.81 -12.24 1.84
C ALA A 15 3.35 -11.10 0.94
N ALA A 16 2.16 -11.20 0.34
CA ALA A 16 1.59 -10.17 -0.51
C ALA A 16 1.24 -8.90 0.29
N VAL A 17 0.71 -9.03 1.51
CA VAL A 17 0.51 -7.89 2.42
C VAL A 17 1.84 -7.22 2.77
N ASN A 18 2.88 -8.00 3.08
CA ASN A 18 4.21 -7.44 3.35
C ASN A 18 4.79 -6.70 2.12
N ARG A 19 4.55 -7.19 0.90
CA ARG A 19 4.93 -6.47 -0.33
C ARG A 19 4.17 -5.16 -0.48
N LEU A 20 2.85 -5.19 -0.25
CA LEU A 20 2.01 -4.00 -0.35
C LEU A 20 2.41 -2.92 0.68
N VAL A 21 2.76 -3.32 1.90
CA VAL A 21 3.32 -2.44 2.94
C VAL A 21 4.61 -1.78 2.44
N ASN A 22 5.55 -2.53 1.86
CA ASN A 22 6.79 -1.95 1.35
C ASN A 22 6.54 -1.00 0.16
N LEU A 23 5.60 -1.33 -0.72
CA LEU A 23 5.22 -0.46 -1.83
C LEU A 23 4.61 0.87 -1.33
N HIS A 24 3.78 0.82 -0.29
CA HIS A 24 3.25 2.02 0.38
C HIS A 24 4.35 2.86 1.03
N LEU A 25 5.35 2.23 1.66
CA LEU A 25 6.49 2.96 2.22
C LEU A 25 7.31 3.66 1.14
N GLN A 26 7.55 2.98 0.01
CA GLN A 26 8.19 3.59 -1.15
C GLN A 26 7.36 4.74 -1.71
N ALA A 27 6.04 4.59 -1.79
CA ALA A 27 5.14 5.63 -2.25
C ALA A 27 5.17 6.85 -1.33
N SER A 28 5.08 6.65 -0.01
CA SER A 28 5.19 7.72 0.98
C SER A 28 6.52 8.46 0.88
N TYR A 29 7.64 7.74 0.70
CA TYR A 29 8.95 8.34 0.50
C TYR A 29 9.03 9.16 -0.81
N THR A 30 8.41 8.64 -1.87
CA THR A 30 8.30 9.31 -3.18
C THR A 30 7.51 10.61 -3.06
N TYR A 31 6.34 10.57 -2.42
CA TYR A 31 5.52 11.74 -2.22
C TYR A 31 6.15 12.76 -1.29
N LEU A 32 6.88 12.33 -0.26
CA LEU A 32 7.65 13.24 0.56
C LEU A 32 8.71 13.98 -0.27
N SER A 33 9.44 13.27 -1.15
CA SER A 33 10.41 13.87 -2.07
C SER A 33 9.75 14.84 -3.05
N LEU A 34 8.63 14.44 -3.67
CA LEU A 34 7.87 15.27 -4.60
C LEU A 34 7.26 16.50 -3.92
N GLY A 35 6.71 16.33 -2.71
CA GLY A 35 6.14 17.42 -1.91
C GLY A 35 7.18 18.46 -1.54
N TYR A 36 8.39 18.04 -1.14
CA TYR A 36 9.52 18.96 -0.96
C TYR A 36 10.02 19.58 -2.27
N TYR A 37 9.93 18.86 -3.39
CA TYR A 37 10.34 19.36 -4.70
C TYR A 37 9.38 20.42 -5.26
N PHE A 38 8.07 20.30 -4.98
CA PHE A 38 7.04 21.24 -5.45
C PHE A 38 6.53 22.21 -4.38
N ASP A 39 6.93 22.06 -3.11
CA ASP A 39 6.45 22.80 -1.93
C ASP A 39 4.96 23.10 -2.01
N ARG A 40 4.17 22.02 -2.19
CA ARG A 40 2.72 22.09 -2.35
C ARG A 40 2.00 21.58 -1.11
N ASP A 41 1.16 22.43 -0.57
CA ASP A 41 0.24 22.24 0.56
C ASP A 41 -1.00 21.38 0.20
N ASP A 42 -1.14 20.95 -1.06
CA ASP A 42 -2.32 20.23 -1.58
C ASP A 42 -2.15 18.70 -1.72
N VAL A 43 -1.03 18.11 -1.28
CA VAL A 43 -0.84 16.66 -1.33
C VAL A 43 -1.45 16.00 -0.08
N ALA A 44 -2.69 15.50 -0.22
CA ALA A 44 -3.43 14.82 0.83
C ALA A 44 -2.90 13.38 1.10
N LEU A 45 -1.75 13.27 1.77
CA LEU A 45 -1.16 11.97 2.16
C LEU A 45 -1.78 11.37 3.43
N GLU A 46 -2.74 12.03 4.06
CA GLU A 46 -3.29 11.62 5.34
C GLU A 46 -4.07 10.28 5.24
N GLY A 47 -4.81 10.08 4.13
CA GLY A 47 -5.51 8.82 3.85
C GLY A 47 -4.57 7.62 3.70
N VAL A 48 -3.47 7.79 2.96
CA VAL A 48 -2.43 6.76 2.76
C VAL A 48 -1.83 6.32 4.10
N GLY A 49 -1.59 7.27 5.01
CA GLY A 49 -1.07 6.99 6.35
C GLY A 49 -2.06 6.22 7.24
N HIS A 50 -3.36 6.42 7.06
CA HIS A 50 -4.42 5.70 7.78
C HIS A 50 -4.54 4.26 7.27
N PHE A 51 -4.68 4.07 5.96
CA PHE A 51 -4.74 2.76 5.32
C PHE A 51 -3.53 1.88 5.66
N PHE A 52 -2.32 2.45 5.61
CA PHE A 52 -1.08 1.73 5.95
C PHE A 52 -1.07 1.17 7.38
N ARG A 53 -1.54 1.96 8.36
CA ARG A 53 -1.62 1.51 9.75
C ARG A 53 -2.63 0.39 9.91
N ASP A 54 -3.78 0.50 9.25
CA ASP A 54 -4.83 -0.50 9.35
C ASP A 54 -4.44 -1.80 8.65
N LEU A 55 -3.70 -1.74 7.54
CA LEU A 55 -3.12 -2.93 6.90
C LEU A 55 -2.13 -3.66 7.82
N LEU A 56 -1.26 -2.93 8.53
CA LEU A 56 -0.35 -3.51 9.52
C LEU A 56 -1.07 -4.06 10.75
N LYS A 57 -2.13 -3.40 11.22
CA LYS A 57 -2.99 -3.92 12.29
C LYS A 57 -3.65 -5.23 11.84
N MET A 58 -4.20 -5.28 10.64
CA MET A 58 -4.79 -6.48 10.05
C MET A 58 -3.76 -7.61 9.98
N GLN A 59 -2.53 -7.33 9.53
CA GLN A 59 -1.44 -8.32 9.47
C GLN A 59 -1.19 -8.96 10.84
N ASN A 60 -1.15 -8.16 11.89
CA ASN A 60 -0.92 -8.63 13.26
C ASN A 60 -2.13 -9.39 13.82
N GLN A 61 -3.35 -8.90 13.58
CA GLN A 61 -4.60 -9.53 14.03
C GLN A 61 -4.81 -10.92 13.41
N ARG A 62 -4.42 -11.09 12.13
CA ARG A 62 -4.50 -12.37 11.43
C ARG A 62 -3.37 -13.34 11.80
N GLY A 63 -2.49 -12.96 12.73
CA GLY A 63 -1.37 -13.77 13.19
C GLY A 63 -0.19 -13.81 12.21
N GLY A 64 -0.16 -12.88 11.24
CA GLY A 64 0.98 -12.64 10.37
C GLY A 64 2.11 -11.91 11.09
N ARG A 65 3.19 -11.65 10.34
CA ARG A 65 4.33 -10.86 10.78
C ARG A 65 4.63 -9.80 9.73
N ALA A 66 4.71 -8.55 10.18
CA ALA A 66 5.19 -7.46 9.35
C ALA A 66 6.68 -7.66 9.09
N LEU A 67 7.05 -7.75 7.81
CA LEU A 67 8.44 -7.81 7.35
C LEU A 67 8.73 -6.56 6.52
N PHE A 68 9.41 -5.61 7.14
CA PHE A 68 9.89 -4.41 6.47
C PHE A 68 11.15 -4.75 5.68
N GLN A 69 11.18 -4.31 4.43
CA GLN A 69 12.33 -4.40 3.55
C GLN A 69 12.92 -3.00 3.36
N ASP A 70 14.12 -2.95 2.80
CA ASP A 70 14.78 -1.69 2.50
C ASP A 70 13.94 -0.90 1.50
N VAL A 71 13.53 0.31 1.90
CA VAL A 71 12.92 1.28 0.99
C VAL A 71 14.04 1.89 0.18
N GLN A 72 14.22 1.40 -1.05
CA GLN A 72 15.25 1.95 -1.92
C GLN A 72 14.93 3.39 -2.27
N LYS A 73 15.96 4.22 -2.20
CA LYS A 73 15.92 5.56 -2.76
C LYS A 73 15.55 5.45 -4.24
N LEU A 74 14.62 6.29 -4.67
CA LEU A 74 14.26 6.36 -6.09
C LEU A 74 15.51 6.64 -6.92
N SER A 75 15.58 6.02 -8.09
CA SER A 75 16.70 6.21 -9.02
C SER A 75 16.83 7.64 -9.56
N GLN A 76 15.82 8.49 -9.32
CA GLN A 76 15.79 9.89 -9.71
C GLN A 76 15.81 10.78 -8.46
N ASP A 77 16.89 11.55 -8.33
CA ASP A 77 17.02 12.61 -7.33
C ASP A 77 16.41 13.94 -7.78
N GLU A 78 16.39 14.15 -9.10
CA GLU A 78 15.81 15.33 -9.73
C GLU A 78 14.63 14.87 -10.59
N TRP A 79 13.42 15.32 -10.24
CA TRP A 79 12.20 14.98 -10.95
C TRP A 79 12.06 15.68 -12.32
N GLY A 80 13.10 16.39 -12.76
CA GLY A 80 13.13 17.13 -14.01
C GLY A 80 12.12 18.27 -14.01
N ASN A 81 11.05 18.16 -14.79
CA ASN A 81 9.97 19.13 -14.85
C ASN A 81 8.70 18.60 -14.16
N THR A 82 7.73 19.47 -13.89
CA THR A 82 6.45 19.10 -13.25
C THR A 82 5.73 17.96 -13.95
N GLN A 83 5.87 17.85 -15.27
CA GLN A 83 5.26 16.77 -16.03
C GLN A 83 5.89 15.41 -15.71
N GLY A 84 7.23 15.30 -15.70
CA GLY A 84 7.92 14.06 -15.38
C GLY A 84 7.64 13.56 -13.96
N ALA A 85 7.57 14.48 -13.01
CA ALA A 85 7.14 14.19 -11.64
C ALA A 85 5.71 13.64 -11.56
N MET A 86 4.76 14.29 -12.24
CA MET A 86 3.35 13.88 -12.23
C MET A 86 3.15 12.53 -12.92
N GLU A 87 3.89 12.27 -14.01
CA GLU A 87 3.90 10.97 -14.69
C GLU A 87 4.44 9.86 -13.78
N ALA A 88 5.48 10.14 -12.99
CA ALA A 88 6.03 9.20 -12.02
C ALA A 88 5.06 8.92 -10.86
N ALA A 89 4.42 9.97 -10.31
CA ALA A 89 3.38 9.82 -9.29
C ALA A 89 2.19 8.99 -9.81
N LEU A 90 1.72 9.27 -11.04
CA LEU A 90 0.64 8.51 -11.66
C LEU A 90 1.02 7.04 -11.90
N ALA A 91 2.26 6.78 -12.31
CA ALA A 91 2.74 5.41 -12.48
C ALA A 91 2.82 4.66 -11.15
N LEU A 92 3.22 5.33 -10.08
CA LEU A 92 3.26 4.80 -8.73
C LEU A 92 1.84 4.46 -8.22
N GLU A 93 0.87 5.37 -8.38
CA GLU A 93 -0.53 5.10 -8.01
C GLU A 93 -1.12 3.91 -8.77
N LYS A 94 -0.89 3.84 -10.08
CA LYS A 94 -1.32 2.68 -10.89
C LYS A 94 -0.72 1.36 -10.38
N ASN A 95 0.54 1.38 -9.95
CA ASN A 95 1.21 0.20 -9.40
C ASN A 95 0.61 -0.20 -8.03
N LEU A 96 0.34 0.77 -7.15
CA LEU A 96 -0.35 0.53 -5.88
C LEU A 96 -1.73 -0.08 -6.11
N ASN A 97 -2.53 0.52 -6.98
CA ASN A 97 -3.88 0.06 -7.30
C ASN A 97 -3.86 -1.36 -7.88
N GLN A 98 -2.93 -1.65 -8.79
CA GLN A 98 -2.77 -3.00 -9.32
C GLN A 98 -2.37 -4.00 -8.23
N ALA A 99 -1.44 -3.63 -7.34
CA ALA A 99 -1.01 -4.50 -6.24
C ALA A 99 -2.15 -4.81 -5.25
N ILE A 100 -3.07 -3.86 -5.03
CA ILE A 100 -4.26 -4.05 -4.19
C ILE A 100 -5.26 -4.97 -4.88
N LEU A 101 -5.52 -4.76 -6.18
CA LEU A 101 -6.40 -5.65 -6.97
C LEU A 101 -5.85 -7.09 -7.01
N ASP A 102 -4.55 -7.25 -7.19
CA ASP A 102 -3.89 -8.56 -7.16
C ASP A 102 -4.01 -9.23 -5.79
N LEU A 103 -3.88 -8.45 -4.70
CA LEU A 103 -4.07 -8.94 -3.34
C LEU A 103 -5.53 -9.37 -3.09
N HIS A 104 -6.51 -8.63 -3.60
CA HIS A 104 -7.92 -8.99 -3.52
C HIS A 104 -8.23 -10.27 -4.30
N ALA A 105 -7.72 -10.39 -5.52
CA ALA A 105 -7.85 -11.60 -6.32
C ALA A 105 -7.20 -12.81 -5.64
N LEU A 106 -6.05 -12.62 -4.98
CA LEU A 106 -5.38 -13.64 -4.18
C LEU A 106 -6.23 -14.03 -2.95
N GLY A 107 -6.80 -13.06 -2.24
CA GLY A 107 -7.74 -13.30 -1.13
C GLY A 107 -8.92 -14.15 -1.57
N SER A 108 -9.53 -13.80 -2.69
CA SER A 108 -10.64 -14.54 -3.30
C SER A 108 -10.23 -15.98 -3.65
N THR A 109 -9.08 -16.16 -4.30
CA THR A 109 -8.53 -17.48 -4.66
C THR A 109 -8.22 -18.34 -3.43
N ARG A 110 -7.75 -17.71 -2.34
CA ARG A 110 -7.43 -18.38 -1.08
C ARG A 110 -8.63 -18.51 -0.15
N THR A 111 -9.82 -18.10 -0.59
CA THR A 111 -11.06 -18.13 0.19
C THR A 111 -10.91 -17.39 1.52
N ASP A 112 -10.33 -16.19 1.46
CA ASP A 112 -10.12 -15.29 2.59
C ASP A 112 -11.11 -14.12 2.54
N PRO A 113 -12.39 -14.33 2.93
CA PRO A 113 -13.42 -13.29 2.83
C PRO A 113 -13.11 -12.08 3.72
N HIS A 114 -12.40 -12.27 4.83
CA HIS A 114 -12.00 -11.16 5.70
C HIS A 114 -10.97 -10.27 5.03
N LEU A 115 -10.04 -10.81 4.23
CA LEU A 115 -9.13 -9.96 3.46
C LEU A 115 -9.88 -9.19 2.38
N CYS A 116 -10.77 -9.85 1.63
CA CYS A 116 -11.53 -9.19 0.57
C CYS A 116 -12.39 -8.04 1.13
N ASP A 117 -13.16 -8.31 2.18
CA ASP A 117 -13.99 -7.30 2.86
C ASP A 117 -13.15 -6.13 3.41
N PHE A 118 -11.98 -6.43 4.00
CA PHE A 118 -11.06 -5.37 4.45
C PHE A 118 -10.61 -4.47 3.29
N LEU A 119 -10.21 -5.05 2.15
CA LEU A 119 -9.77 -4.26 1.00
C LEU A 119 -10.92 -3.49 0.36
N GLU A 120 -12.13 -4.06 0.29
CA GLU A 120 -13.29 -3.37 -0.27
C GLU A 120 -13.67 -2.14 0.58
N ASN A 121 -13.79 -2.30 1.90
CA ASN A 121 -14.20 -1.24 2.81
C ASN A 121 -13.14 -0.13 2.99
N HIS A 122 -11.85 -0.46 2.88
CA HIS A 122 -10.77 0.50 3.15
C HIS A 122 -10.15 1.10 1.88
N PHE A 123 -10.33 0.49 0.71
CA PHE A 123 -9.70 0.97 -0.54
C PHE A 123 -10.71 1.31 -1.62
N LEU A 124 -11.73 0.48 -1.87
CA LEU A 124 -12.70 0.78 -2.93
C LEU A 124 -13.61 1.95 -2.55
N ASP A 125 -13.95 2.10 -1.26
CA ASP A 125 -14.73 3.26 -0.80
C ASP A 125 -13.94 4.58 -0.86
N GLU A 126 -12.62 4.56 -0.63
CA GLU A 126 -11.75 5.76 -0.75
C GLU A 126 -11.51 6.16 -2.22
N GLU A 127 -11.34 5.19 -3.13
CA GLU A 127 -11.18 5.47 -4.58
C GLU A 127 -12.48 5.97 -5.26
N VAL A 128 -13.66 5.53 -4.78
CA VAL A 128 -14.95 5.94 -5.34
C VAL A 128 -15.41 7.29 -4.78
N ASN A 129 -15.00 7.64 -3.55
CA ASN A 129 -15.29 8.94 -2.92
C ASN A 129 -13.99 9.65 -2.52
N PRO A 130 -13.26 10.26 -3.47
CA PRO A 130 -12.12 11.11 -3.13
C PRO A 130 -12.63 12.32 -2.33
N SER A 131 -12.14 12.46 -1.09
CA SER A 131 -12.44 13.58 -0.18
C SER A 131 -11.82 14.90 -0.65
#